data_AF-A0A536V4V1-F1
#
_entry.id   AF-A0A536V4V1-F1
#
_cell.length_a   1.000
_cell.length_b   1.000
_cell.length_c   1.000
_cell.angle_alpha   90.00
_cell.angle_beta   90.00
_cell.angle_gamma   90.00
#
_symmetry.space_group_name_H-M   'P 1'
#
loop_
_entity.id
_entity.type
_entity.pdbx_description
1 polymer ?
#
loop_
_entity_poly.entity_id
_entity_poly.type
_entity_poly.pdbx_seq_one_letter_code
_entity_poly.pdbx_strand_id
1 'polypeptide(L)'
;MWSTARLSEEIVGTQEQGTRTPWEPLRSSFAHWNCVSRASAMWWTRNEGVAAIDNARATRFRAMVEYARDHSRFYAEAYRNLPRQISVPQEVPVVGKRTLMAHFDDWVTDEAVTQAGVDAFMRDKHAVGDRYLDRYIIWKSSGTTGEPGVYVQDAEALSTYDALIAVQLGAATLPSHYAWGAMANGGRAALIAATDDHYASIASWQRAAQDSPWMESRGFSVMQALERLVGDLNAYQPAFLASYPTTLALLATEQAAGRLMIHPAALWSGGEYLADATRAEIENIFACPVSNEYGASECMSIASGCREGWLHVNADWVLLEPVDRDYRPTPPGQLSHTVLLTNLANRVQPIIRYDLGDSVVAKPGRCACGSPLPALRVVGRCDDMVALRAENGSIVRLLPIALSTVVEEAAKVHRFQIVQRAPDRLALRLGDDCAHDRRGAWRTAAAALKGYLASQSLPNVRVALDKRPPVSDARSGKLRQVVVDDDPRLPPPRAPRRGDAHRTSR
;
A
#
# COMPACT_ATOMS: atom_id res chain seq x y z
N MET A 1 2.71 -57.93 23.80
CA MET A 1 2.95 -57.01 24.92
C MET A 1 4.02 -56.01 24.49
N TRP A 2 3.61 -54.91 23.85
CA TRP A 2 4.50 -53.82 23.46
C TRP A 2 4.02 -52.59 24.24
N SER A 3 4.86 -52.13 25.16
CA SER A 3 4.60 -50.99 26.04
C SER A 3 4.98 -49.70 25.30
N THR A 4 3.97 -48.88 25.02
CA THR A 4 4.09 -47.55 24.44
C THR A 4 4.62 -46.56 25.48
N ALA A 5 5.78 -45.98 25.20
CA ALA A 5 6.31 -44.83 25.93
C ALA A 5 5.64 -43.55 25.41
N ARG A 6 5.06 -42.79 26.33
CA ARG A 6 4.53 -41.43 26.12
C ARG A 6 5.66 -40.51 25.65
N LEU A 7 5.46 -39.86 24.51
CA LEU A 7 6.18 -38.65 24.14
C LEU A 7 5.16 -37.50 24.12
N SER A 8 5.56 -36.46 24.83
CA SER A 8 4.96 -35.15 25.06
C SER A 8 4.28 -34.52 23.85
N GLU A 9 2.97 -34.33 23.97
CA GLU A 9 2.23 -33.27 23.28
C GLU A 9 2.58 -31.93 23.94
N GLU A 10 3.49 -31.17 23.33
CA GLU A 10 3.69 -29.75 23.64
C GLU A 10 3.17 -28.88 22.49
N ILE A 11 1.95 -28.39 22.72
CA ILE A 11 1.45 -27.05 22.39
C ILE A 11 1.69 -26.61 20.93
N VAL A 12 0.84 -27.13 20.04
CA VAL A 12 0.41 -26.38 18.85
C VAL A 12 -0.36 -25.16 19.36
N GLY A 13 0.25 -23.97 19.28
CA GLY A 13 -0.44 -22.71 19.51
C GLY A 13 -1.47 -22.45 18.42
N THR A 14 -2.60 -23.16 18.46
CA THR A 14 -3.84 -22.70 17.84
C THR A 14 -4.20 -21.39 18.53
N GLN A 15 -4.09 -20.27 17.82
CA GLN A 15 -4.83 -19.08 18.20
C GLN A 15 -6.29 -19.51 18.32
N GLU A 16 -6.82 -19.54 19.55
CA GLU A 16 -8.24 -19.67 19.80
C GLU A 16 -8.93 -18.55 19.00
N GLN A 17 -9.60 -18.96 17.93
CA GLN A 17 -10.47 -18.08 17.17
C GLN A 17 -11.60 -17.73 18.14
N GLY A 18 -11.65 -16.47 18.59
CA GLY A 18 -12.88 -15.92 19.19
C GLY A 18 -14.07 -16.28 18.31
N THR A 19 -15.27 -16.31 18.88
CA THR A 19 -16.51 -16.71 18.19
C THR A 19 -16.73 -15.84 16.94
N ARG A 20 -16.18 -16.27 15.81
CA ARG A 20 -16.31 -15.61 14.51
C ARG A 20 -17.76 -15.66 14.09
N THR A 21 -18.18 -14.62 13.37
CA THR A 21 -19.51 -14.59 12.77
C THR A 21 -19.72 -15.85 11.92
N PRO A 22 -20.79 -16.65 12.14
CA PRO A 22 -21.04 -17.83 11.34
C PRO A 22 -21.19 -17.49 9.86
N TRP A 23 -20.76 -18.39 8.98
CA TRP A 23 -20.97 -18.23 7.54
C TRP A 23 -22.47 -18.14 7.21
N GLU A 24 -22.87 -17.11 6.45
CA GLU A 24 -24.25 -16.88 6.01
C GLU A 24 -24.40 -17.14 4.49
N PRO A 25 -24.93 -18.30 4.07
CA PRO A 25 -24.94 -18.71 2.65
C PRO A 25 -25.64 -17.73 1.72
N LEU A 26 -26.77 -17.17 2.14
CA LEU A 26 -27.55 -16.23 1.33
C LEU A 26 -26.78 -14.93 1.11
N ARG A 27 -26.18 -14.38 2.17
CA ARG A 27 -25.38 -13.15 2.10
C ARG A 27 -24.16 -13.34 1.21
N SER A 28 -23.41 -14.44 1.39
CA SER A 28 -22.27 -14.79 0.55
C SER A 28 -22.68 -14.93 -0.92
N SER A 29 -23.84 -15.53 -1.18
CA SER A 29 -24.37 -15.69 -2.54
C SER A 29 -24.68 -14.33 -3.18
N PHE A 30 -25.35 -13.42 -2.46
CA PHE A 30 -25.61 -12.07 -2.95
C PHE A 30 -24.31 -11.29 -3.20
N ALA A 31 -23.35 -11.36 -2.28
CA ALA A 31 -22.05 -10.72 -2.45
C ALA A 31 -21.30 -11.24 -3.69
N HIS A 32 -21.33 -12.56 -3.91
CA HIS A 32 -20.75 -13.20 -5.08
C HIS A 32 -21.41 -12.72 -6.39
N TRP A 33 -22.74 -12.75 -6.47
CA TRP A 33 -23.45 -12.29 -7.68
C TRP A 33 -23.27 -10.80 -7.95
N ASN A 34 -23.22 -9.97 -6.90
CA ASN A 34 -22.88 -8.56 -7.03
C ASN A 34 -21.47 -8.36 -7.57
N CYS A 35 -20.49 -9.12 -7.07
CA CYS A 35 -19.12 -9.10 -7.58
C CYS A 35 -19.06 -9.49 -9.07
N VAL A 36 -19.70 -10.59 -9.46
CA VAL A 36 -19.75 -11.06 -10.86
C VAL A 36 -20.42 -10.04 -11.78
N SER A 37 -21.53 -9.45 -11.34
CA SER A 37 -22.25 -8.41 -12.09
C SER A 37 -21.38 -7.17 -12.28
N ARG A 38 -20.73 -6.69 -11.20
CA ARG A 38 -19.82 -5.53 -11.25
C ARG A 38 -18.61 -5.79 -12.13
N ALA A 39 -17.97 -6.95 -12.00
CA ALA A 39 -16.82 -7.33 -12.82
C ALA A 39 -17.19 -7.36 -14.31
N SER A 40 -18.37 -7.89 -14.63
CA SER A 40 -18.92 -7.92 -15.99
C SER A 40 -19.18 -6.50 -16.52
N ALA A 41 -19.82 -5.63 -15.72
CA ALA A 41 -20.05 -4.23 -16.10
C ALA A 41 -18.74 -3.46 -16.32
N MET A 42 -17.72 -3.67 -15.47
CA MET A 42 -16.39 -3.10 -15.63
C MET A 42 -15.75 -3.58 -16.93
N TRP A 43 -15.82 -4.88 -17.23
CA TRP A 43 -15.27 -5.47 -18.44
C TRP A 43 -15.90 -4.85 -19.71
N TRP A 44 -17.23 -4.77 -19.77
CA TRP A 44 -17.93 -4.13 -20.88
C TRP A 44 -17.57 -2.64 -21.00
N THR A 45 -17.62 -1.89 -19.91
CA THR A 45 -17.26 -0.46 -19.89
C THR A 45 -15.83 -0.24 -20.42
N ARG A 46 -14.88 -1.08 -20.00
CA ARG A 46 -13.48 -0.96 -20.41
C ARG A 46 -13.30 -1.32 -21.89
N ASN A 47 -14.02 -2.33 -22.39
CA ASN A 47 -13.96 -2.74 -23.80
C ASN A 47 -14.61 -1.75 -24.76
N GLU A 48 -15.63 -1.01 -24.32
CA GLU A 48 -16.19 0.11 -25.09
C GLU A 48 -15.21 1.29 -25.26
N GLY A 49 -14.18 1.34 -24.41
CA GLY A 49 -13.05 2.25 -24.55
C GLY A 49 -13.12 3.50 -23.67
N VAL A 50 -12.23 4.45 -23.96
CA VAL A 50 -11.94 5.59 -23.06
C VAL A 50 -13.17 6.47 -22.80
N ALA A 51 -14.00 6.70 -23.83
CA ALA A 51 -15.19 7.53 -23.68
C ALA A 51 -16.24 6.90 -22.72
N ALA A 52 -16.43 5.59 -22.77
CA ALA A 52 -17.33 4.88 -21.87
C ALA A 52 -16.80 4.91 -20.41
N ILE A 53 -15.49 4.70 -20.23
CA ILE A 53 -14.82 4.83 -18.93
C ILE A 53 -15.02 6.24 -18.35
N ASP A 54 -14.76 7.27 -19.15
CA ASP A 54 -14.88 8.67 -18.71
C ASP A 54 -16.33 9.04 -18.38
N ASN A 55 -17.31 8.59 -19.18
CA ASN A 55 -18.72 8.80 -18.91
C ASN A 55 -19.18 8.09 -17.62
N ALA A 56 -18.72 6.85 -17.42
CA ALA A 56 -19.03 6.10 -16.21
C ALA A 56 -18.40 6.76 -14.97
N ARG A 57 -17.14 7.21 -15.06
CA ARG A 57 -16.46 7.98 -14.02
C ARG A 57 -17.20 9.26 -13.68
N ALA A 58 -17.56 10.06 -14.68
CA ALA A 58 -18.26 11.34 -14.49
C ALA A 58 -19.65 11.14 -13.87
N THR A 59 -20.39 10.13 -14.31
CA THR A 59 -21.71 9.80 -13.76
C THR A 59 -21.62 9.38 -12.30
N ARG A 60 -20.67 8.50 -11.96
CA ARG A 60 -20.45 8.07 -10.57
C ARG A 60 -19.94 9.21 -9.69
N PHE A 61 -19.08 10.08 -10.22
CA PHE A 61 -18.60 11.27 -9.51
C PHE A 61 -19.75 12.19 -9.11
N ARG A 62 -20.62 12.56 -10.07
CA ARG A 62 -21.82 13.37 -9.78
C ARG A 62 -22.69 12.73 -8.71
N ALA A 63 -22.99 11.44 -8.88
CA ALA A 63 -23.80 10.70 -7.92
C ALA A 63 -23.16 10.66 -6.52
N MET A 64 -21.83 10.53 -6.43
CA MET A 64 -21.12 10.53 -5.15
C MET A 64 -21.14 11.90 -4.48
N VAL A 65 -20.95 13.00 -5.24
CA VAL A 65 -21.01 14.36 -4.71
C VAL A 65 -22.42 14.72 -4.22
N GLU A 66 -23.45 14.38 -5.01
CA GLU A 66 -24.86 14.58 -4.63
C GLU A 66 -25.20 13.77 -3.38
N TYR A 67 -24.86 12.48 -3.38
CA TYR A 67 -25.10 11.60 -2.23
C TYR A 67 -24.39 12.10 -0.96
N ALA A 68 -23.11 12.46 -1.06
CA ALA A 68 -22.35 12.98 0.06
C ALA A 68 -22.94 14.29 0.60
N ARG A 69 -23.39 15.21 -0.27
CA ARG A 69 -24.04 16.45 0.14
C ARG A 69 -25.36 16.20 0.89
N ASP A 70 -26.12 15.21 0.45
CA ASP A 70 -27.45 14.93 1.02
C ASP A 70 -27.38 14.11 2.32
N HIS A 71 -26.31 13.32 2.53
CA HIS A 71 -26.25 12.34 3.62
C HIS A 71 -25.08 12.53 4.60
N SER A 72 -24.05 13.30 4.26
CA SER A 72 -22.95 13.62 5.20
C SER A 72 -23.09 15.08 5.63
N ARG A 73 -23.21 15.31 6.95
CA ARG A 73 -23.30 16.66 7.52
C ARG A 73 -22.06 17.49 7.22
N PHE A 74 -20.88 16.86 7.21
CA PHE A 74 -19.62 17.48 6.82
C PHE A 74 -19.66 18.01 5.38
N TYR A 75 -20.08 17.18 4.42
CA TYR A 75 -20.13 17.60 3.02
C TYR A 75 -21.32 18.53 2.71
N ALA A 76 -22.45 18.37 3.40
CA ALA A 76 -23.56 19.33 3.35
C ALA A 76 -23.08 20.75 3.70
N GLU A 77 -22.25 20.86 4.74
CA GLU A 77 -21.66 22.13 5.16
C GLU A 77 -20.59 22.61 4.18
N ALA A 78 -19.62 21.75 3.85
CA ALA A 78 -18.50 22.08 2.97
C ALA A 78 -18.96 22.53 1.57
N TYR A 79 -20.08 21.98 1.08
CA TYR A 79 -20.60 22.25 -0.26
C TYR A 79 -21.80 23.21 -0.27
N ARG A 80 -22.14 23.82 0.87
CA ARG A 80 -23.31 24.71 1.02
C ARG A 80 -23.39 25.82 -0.03
N ASN A 81 -22.23 26.39 -0.39
CA ASN A 81 -22.13 27.49 -1.35
C ASN A 81 -21.78 27.04 -2.78
N LEU A 82 -21.67 25.73 -3.02
CA LEU A 82 -21.36 25.20 -4.35
C LEU A 82 -22.65 24.93 -5.15
N PRO A 83 -22.61 25.02 -6.49
CA PRO A 83 -23.74 24.64 -7.34
C PRO A 83 -24.28 23.26 -6.99
N ARG A 84 -25.59 23.05 -7.17
CA ARG A 84 -26.24 21.77 -6.85
C ARG A 84 -25.70 20.62 -7.70
N GLN A 85 -25.44 20.88 -8.97
CA GLN A 85 -24.84 19.94 -9.89
C GLN A 85 -23.38 20.31 -10.13
N ILE A 86 -22.48 19.42 -9.73
CA ILE A 86 -21.03 19.58 -9.92
C ILE A 86 -20.56 18.48 -10.83
N SER A 87 -20.12 18.83 -12.03
CA SER A 87 -19.63 17.86 -13.02
C SER A 87 -18.11 17.81 -13.10
N VAL A 88 -17.43 18.82 -12.58
CA VAL A 88 -15.99 18.99 -12.67
C VAL A 88 -15.39 18.79 -11.28
N PRO A 89 -14.47 17.83 -11.09
CA PRO A 89 -13.85 17.59 -9.78
C PRO A 89 -13.23 18.86 -9.19
N GLN A 90 -12.57 19.68 -10.00
CA GLN A 90 -11.86 20.89 -9.53
C GLN A 90 -12.77 21.95 -8.90
N GLU A 91 -14.10 21.83 -9.01
CA GLU A 91 -15.06 22.71 -8.34
C GLU A 91 -15.29 22.35 -6.86
N VAL A 92 -14.94 21.13 -6.42
CA VAL A 92 -15.04 20.75 -5.01
C VAL A 92 -13.72 21.00 -4.26
N PRO A 93 -13.76 21.46 -3.01
CA PRO A 93 -12.55 21.70 -2.23
C PRO A 93 -11.76 20.41 -1.97
N VAL A 94 -10.45 20.56 -1.83
CA VAL A 94 -9.56 19.48 -1.37
C VAL A 94 -9.78 19.28 0.12
N VAL A 95 -9.76 18.01 0.55
CA VAL A 95 -9.85 17.65 1.96
C VAL A 95 -8.66 16.80 2.39
N GLY A 96 -8.17 17.03 3.61
CA GLY A 96 -7.08 16.27 4.19
C GLY A 96 -7.57 15.28 5.24
N LYS A 97 -6.74 14.25 5.50
CA LYS A 97 -6.94 13.25 6.55
C LYS A 97 -7.35 13.84 7.89
N ARG A 98 -6.56 14.80 8.39
CA ARG A 98 -6.76 15.41 9.71
C ARG A 98 -8.14 16.07 9.83
N THR A 99 -8.60 16.72 8.77
CA THR A 99 -9.92 17.36 8.74
C THR A 99 -11.02 16.31 8.83
N LEU A 100 -10.98 15.26 8.00
CA LEU A 100 -12.01 14.22 8.02
C LEU A 100 -12.03 13.45 9.35
N MET A 101 -10.88 13.12 9.92
CA MET A 101 -10.81 12.46 11.23
C MET A 101 -11.38 13.33 12.36
N ALA A 102 -11.13 14.65 12.32
CA ALA A 102 -11.67 15.58 13.32
C ALA A 102 -13.19 15.75 13.23
N HIS A 103 -13.79 15.39 12.08
CA HIS A 103 -15.22 15.47 11.80
C HIS A 103 -15.83 14.10 11.52
N PHE A 104 -15.29 13.02 12.13
CA PHE A 104 -15.67 11.64 11.78
C PHE A 104 -17.18 11.40 11.82
N ASP A 105 -17.84 11.81 12.91
CA ASP A 105 -19.28 11.60 13.12
C ASP A 105 -20.16 12.40 12.13
N ASP A 106 -19.67 13.56 11.66
CA ASP A 106 -20.36 14.36 10.64
C ASP A 106 -20.03 13.89 9.21
N TRP A 107 -18.91 13.19 9.06
CA TRP A 107 -18.38 12.74 7.78
C TRP A 107 -19.04 11.44 7.30
N VAL A 108 -19.26 10.48 8.18
CA VAL A 108 -20.02 9.27 7.84
C VAL A 108 -21.47 9.60 7.50
N THR A 109 -22.09 8.78 6.65
CA THR A 109 -23.46 9.02 6.13
C THR A 109 -24.54 8.23 6.86
N ASP A 110 -24.16 7.34 7.78
CA ASP A 110 -25.08 6.59 8.62
C ASP A 110 -24.89 7.01 10.08
N GLU A 111 -25.93 7.60 10.69
CA GLU A 111 -25.90 8.13 12.06
C GLU A 111 -25.66 7.05 13.13
N ALA A 112 -25.87 5.77 12.82
CA ALA A 112 -25.53 4.67 13.73
C ALA A 112 -24.01 4.44 13.81
N VAL A 113 -23.24 4.91 12.83
CA VAL A 113 -21.79 4.84 12.83
C VAL A 113 -21.25 6.06 13.57
N THR A 114 -20.57 5.82 14.69
CA THR A 114 -19.92 6.88 15.49
C THR A 114 -18.46 6.52 15.70
N GLN A 115 -17.61 7.53 15.87
CA GLN A 115 -16.19 7.36 16.17
C GLN A 115 -16.03 6.52 17.45
N ALA A 116 -16.82 6.81 18.49
CA ALA A 116 -16.79 6.05 19.73
C ALA A 116 -17.19 4.57 19.55
N GLY A 117 -18.21 4.28 18.73
CA GLY A 117 -18.64 2.91 18.44
C GLY A 117 -17.61 2.13 17.61
N VAL A 118 -17.04 2.79 16.61
CA VAL A 118 -15.98 2.26 15.77
C VAL A 118 -14.70 1.99 16.57
N ASP A 119 -14.28 2.92 17.41
CA ASP A 119 -13.13 2.75 18.31
C ASP A 119 -13.39 1.62 19.32
N ALA A 120 -14.61 1.52 19.85
CA ALA A 120 -14.98 0.42 20.74
C ALA A 120 -14.90 -0.94 20.05
N PHE A 121 -15.35 -1.04 18.81
CA PHE A 121 -15.26 -2.26 18.00
C PHE A 121 -13.79 -2.64 17.72
N MET A 122 -12.97 -1.69 17.29
CA MET A 122 -11.57 -1.95 16.96
C MET A 122 -10.67 -2.29 18.17
N ARG A 123 -11.12 -2.01 19.41
CA ARG A 123 -10.41 -2.47 20.61
C ARG A 123 -10.37 -3.99 20.73
N ASP A 124 -11.37 -4.68 20.17
CA ASP A 124 -11.34 -6.13 20.06
C ASP A 124 -10.55 -6.55 18.81
N LYS A 125 -9.35 -7.10 19.03
CA LYS A 125 -8.48 -7.58 17.96
C LYS A 125 -8.91 -8.94 17.39
N HIS A 126 -9.86 -9.62 18.04
CA HIS A 126 -10.43 -10.85 17.49
C HIS A 126 -11.53 -10.55 16.46
N ALA A 127 -12.12 -9.36 16.51
CA ALA A 127 -13.15 -8.89 15.58
C ALA A 127 -12.60 -8.39 14.23
N VAL A 128 -11.33 -8.63 13.91
CA VAL A 128 -10.76 -8.22 12.62
C VAL A 128 -11.48 -8.97 11.50
N GLY A 129 -11.95 -8.21 10.49
CA GLY A 129 -12.76 -8.75 9.40
C GLY A 129 -14.21 -9.08 9.75
N ASP A 130 -14.61 -8.98 11.02
CA ASP A 130 -16.01 -9.09 11.42
C ASP A 130 -16.79 -7.80 11.11
N ARG A 131 -18.12 -7.93 11.10
CA ARG A 131 -19.02 -6.85 10.72
C ARG A 131 -19.43 -6.00 11.92
N TYR A 132 -19.05 -4.73 11.91
CA TYR A 132 -19.61 -3.73 12.80
C TYR A 132 -21.06 -3.43 12.42
N LEU A 133 -21.96 -3.45 13.42
CA LEU A 133 -23.41 -3.30 13.26
C LEU A 133 -24.00 -4.28 12.22
N ASP A 134 -23.41 -5.47 12.08
CA ASP A 134 -23.80 -6.51 11.11
C ASP A 134 -23.77 -6.08 9.64
N ARG A 135 -23.16 -4.92 9.34
CA ARG A 135 -23.24 -4.23 8.05
C ARG A 135 -21.90 -3.81 7.49
N TYR A 136 -20.99 -3.32 8.33
CA TYR A 136 -19.80 -2.61 7.89
C TYR A 136 -18.53 -3.35 8.25
N ILE A 137 -17.54 -3.25 7.37
CA ILE A 137 -16.17 -3.65 7.71
C ILE A 137 -15.39 -2.40 8.05
N ILE A 138 -14.68 -2.47 9.17
CA ILE A 138 -13.86 -1.37 9.66
C ILE A 138 -12.40 -1.77 9.49
N TRP A 139 -11.60 -0.80 9.06
CA TRP A 139 -10.16 -0.92 9.14
C TRP A 139 -9.51 0.43 9.40
N LYS A 140 -8.24 0.40 9.80
CA LYS A 140 -7.40 1.57 9.98
C LYS A 140 -6.19 1.54 9.07
N SER A 141 -5.64 2.73 8.80
CA SER A 141 -4.35 2.84 8.13
C SER A 141 -3.19 2.47 9.05
N SER A 142 -2.06 2.09 8.44
CA SER A 142 -0.83 1.72 9.16
C SER A 142 -0.19 2.87 9.95
N GLY A 143 -0.71 4.10 9.85
CA GLY A 143 -0.26 5.24 10.65
C GLY A 143 1.11 5.79 10.23
N THR A 144 1.48 5.70 8.95
CA THR A 144 2.80 6.15 8.47
C THR A 144 3.07 7.65 8.70
N THR A 145 2.02 8.47 8.81
CA THR A 145 2.11 9.92 9.02
C THR A 145 1.78 10.37 10.45
N GLY A 146 1.65 9.44 11.41
CA GLY A 146 1.33 9.75 12.82
C GLY A 146 0.11 8.98 13.32
N GLU A 147 -1.05 9.64 13.35
CA GLU A 147 -2.32 9.06 13.83
C GLU A 147 -2.97 8.20 12.73
N PRO A 148 -3.35 6.93 13.00
CA PRO A 148 -4.08 6.10 12.07
C PRO A 148 -5.41 6.74 11.65
N GLY A 149 -5.69 6.73 10.36
CA GLY A 149 -7.03 7.04 9.86
C GLY A 149 -7.92 5.83 10.00
N VAL A 150 -9.20 6.03 10.28
CA VAL A 150 -10.19 4.97 10.47
C VAL A 150 -11.21 5.03 9.36
N TYR A 151 -11.46 3.88 8.73
CA TYR A 151 -12.29 3.80 7.54
C TYR A 151 -13.36 2.73 7.66
N VAL A 152 -14.57 3.10 7.26
CA VAL A 152 -15.78 2.27 7.34
C VAL A 152 -16.20 1.93 5.92
N GLN A 153 -16.47 0.65 5.67
CA GLN A 153 -16.73 0.14 4.33
C GLN A 153 -18.09 -0.54 4.29
N ASP A 154 -18.92 -0.10 3.35
CA ASP A 154 -20.20 -0.74 3.06
C ASP A 154 -20.04 -1.95 2.11
N ALA A 155 -21.09 -2.75 2.01
CA ALA A 155 -21.09 -3.94 1.18
C ALA A 155 -20.92 -3.64 -0.33
N GLU A 156 -21.36 -2.46 -0.80
CA GLU A 156 -21.20 -2.06 -2.19
C GLU A 156 -19.75 -1.72 -2.53
N ALA A 157 -19.06 -1.01 -1.63
CA ALA A 157 -17.64 -0.72 -1.72
C ALA A 157 -16.82 -2.01 -1.78
N LEU A 158 -17.07 -2.92 -0.83
CA LEU A 158 -16.36 -4.19 -0.73
C LEU A 158 -16.57 -5.05 -1.98
N SER A 159 -17.81 -5.18 -2.46
CA SER A 159 -18.12 -5.90 -3.71
C SER A 159 -17.45 -5.26 -4.93
N THR A 160 -17.29 -3.93 -4.93
CA THR A 160 -16.57 -3.23 -6.00
C THR A 160 -15.08 -3.54 -5.95
N TYR A 161 -14.46 -3.53 -4.77
CA TYR A 161 -13.04 -3.87 -4.62
C TYR A 161 -12.76 -5.32 -5.02
N ASP A 162 -13.62 -6.25 -4.61
CA ASP A 162 -13.53 -7.66 -5.01
C ASP A 162 -13.64 -7.81 -6.54
N ALA A 163 -14.57 -7.08 -7.17
CA ALA A 163 -14.72 -7.09 -8.62
C ALA A 163 -13.51 -6.49 -9.35
N LEU A 164 -12.93 -5.40 -8.84
CA LEU A 164 -11.71 -4.79 -9.41
C LEU A 164 -10.53 -5.79 -9.35
N ILE A 165 -10.34 -6.44 -8.21
CA ILE A 165 -9.33 -7.48 -8.01
C ILE A 165 -9.59 -8.67 -8.96
N ALA A 166 -10.84 -9.12 -9.09
CA ALA A 166 -11.20 -10.23 -9.97
C ALA A 166 -10.93 -9.91 -11.45
N VAL A 167 -11.29 -8.70 -11.92
CA VAL A 167 -11.00 -8.25 -13.29
C VAL A 167 -9.49 -8.16 -13.52
N GLN A 168 -8.71 -7.70 -12.53
CA GLN A 168 -7.25 -7.65 -12.60
C GLN A 168 -6.64 -9.05 -12.72
N LEU A 169 -7.05 -9.99 -11.87
CA LEU A 169 -6.60 -11.38 -11.95
C LEU A 169 -6.99 -12.02 -13.29
N GLY A 170 -8.20 -11.75 -13.79
CA GLY A 170 -8.66 -12.24 -15.09
C GLY A 170 -7.89 -11.67 -16.28
N ALA A 171 -7.48 -10.38 -16.23
CA ALA A 171 -6.74 -9.70 -17.29
C ALA A 171 -5.24 -10.03 -17.31
N ALA A 172 -4.66 -10.42 -16.18
CA ALA A 172 -3.22 -10.67 -16.02
C ALA A 172 -2.74 -12.02 -16.63
N THR A 173 -3.41 -12.57 -17.65
CA THR A 173 -3.05 -13.86 -18.27
C THR A 173 -2.92 -15.02 -17.25
N LEU A 174 -3.83 -15.06 -16.27
CA LEU A 174 -3.93 -16.13 -15.29
C LEU A 174 -5.00 -17.23 -15.54
N PRO A 175 -5.83 -17.24 -16.60
CA PRO A 175 -6.82 -18.33 -16.74
C PRO A 175 -6.21 -19.72 -16.88
N SER A 176 -5.07 -19.88 -17.56
CA SER A 176 -4.45 -21.19 -17.77
C SER A 176 -3.47 -21.59 -16.66
N HIS A 177 -2.71 -20.64 -16.09
CA HIS A 177 -1.69 -20.92 -15.08
C HIS A 177 -2.25 -20.94 -13.64
N TYR A 178 -3.19 -20.05 -13.32
CA TYR A 178 -3.83 -20.03 -12.00
C TYR A 178 -4.86 -21.14 -11.83
N ALA A 179 -5.58 -21.53 -12.90
CA ALA A 179 -6.45 -22.71 -12.85
C ALA A 179 -5.64 -23.99 -12.61
N TRP A 180 -4.47 -24.15 -13.26
CA TRP A 180 -3.59 -25.29 -13.02
C TRP A 180 -2.95 -25.27 -11.63
N GLY A 181 -2.51 -24.11 -11.15
CA GLY A 181 -1.91 -23.96 -9.82
C GLY A 181 -2.91 -24.04 -8.67
N ALA A 182 -4.12 -23.53 -8.84
CA ALA A 182 -5.23 -23.70 -7.90
C ALA A 182 -5.67 -25.18 -7.83
N MET A 183 -5.64 -25.91 -8.95
CA MET A 183 -5.86 -27.37 -8.94
C MET A 183 -4.68 -28.15 -8.36
N ALA A 184 -3.43 -27.74 -8.58
CA ALA A 184 -2.23 -28.44 -8.12
C ALA A 184 -1.91 -28.24 -6.62
N ASN A 185 -2.19 -27.06 -6.06
CA ASN A 185 -1.91 -26.70 -4.67
C ASN A 185 -3.19 -26.54 -3.83
N GLY A 186 -4.31 -27.11 -4.27
CA GLY A 186 -5.58 -27.15 -3.52
C GLY A 186 -6.24 -25.79 -3.29
N GLY A 187 -5.91 -24.78 -4.09
CA GLY A 187 -6.50 -23.44 -3.99
C GLY A 187 -6.10 -22.63 -2.75
N ARG A 188 -5.07 -23.07 -2.02
CA ARG A 188 -4.64 -22.44 -0.77
C ARG A 188 -4.11 -21.03 -0.99
N ALA A 189 -4.65 -20.05 -0.28
CA ALA A 189 -4.26 -18.66 -0.38
C ALA A 189 -3.61 -18.17 0.91
N ALA A 190 -2.46 -17.51 0.81
CA ALA A 190 -1.74 -16.93 1.95
C ALA A 190 -1.66 -15.41 1.84
N LEU A 191 -1.89 -14.72 2.96
CA LEU A 191 -1.55 -13.31 3.13
C LEU A 191 -0.51 -13.19 4.23
N ILE A 192 0.63 -12.56 3.95
CA ILE A 192 1.61 -12.18 4.96
C ILE A 192 1.53 -10.67 5.14
N ALA A 193 1.00 -10.25 6.29
CA ALA A 193 0.78 -8.85 6.63
C ALA A 193 0.86 -8.65 8.15
N ALA A 194 0.75 -7.42 8.63
CA ALA A 194 0.50 -7.21 10.06
C ALA A 194 -0.92 -7.70 10.40
N THR A 195 -1.00 -8.66 11.33
CA THR A 195 -2.25 -9.33 11.72
C THR A 195 -2.79 -8.88 13.07
N ASP A 196 -2.01 -8.12 13.83
CA ASP A 196 -2.26 -7.86 15.25
C ASP A 196 -3.20 -6.66 15.47
N ASP A 197 -3.84 -6.19 14.40
CA ASP A 197 -4.71 -5.02 14.40
C ASP A 197 -5.62 -4.98 13.16
N HIS A 198 -6.59 -4.06 13.16
CA HIS A 198 -7.59 -3.86 12.10
C HIS A 198 -7.01 -3.20 10.85
N TYR A 199 -5.88 -3.69 10.31
CA TYR A 199 -5.32 -3.13 9.07
C TYR A 199 -6.13 -3.53 7.86
N ALA A 200 -6.21 -2.63 6.88
CA ALA A 200 -7.05 -2.80 5.68
C ALA A 200 -6.83 -4.16 4.98
N SER A 201 -5.57 -4.57 4.79
CA SER A 201 -5.25 -5.83 4.11
C SER A 201 -5.77 -7.06 4.86
N ILE A 202 -5.54 -7.14 6.18
CA ILE A 202 -5.95 -8.31 6.97
C ILE A 202 -7.46 -8.33 7.22
N ALA A 203 -8.08 -7.17 7.47
CA ALA A 203 -9.52 -7.05 7.63
C ALA A 203 -10.26 -7.45 6.35
N SER A 204 -9.81 -6.97 5.18
CA SER A 204 -10.37 -7.37 3.89
C SER A 204 -10.19 -8.87 3.63
N TRP A 205 -9.02 -9.41 3.94
CA TRP A 205 -8.69 -10.83 3.76
C TRP A 205 -9.56 -11.75 4.62
N GLN A 206 -9.67 -11.44 5.92
CA GLN A 206 -10.47 -12.25 6.84
C GLN A 206 -11.95 -12.20 6.48
N ARG A 207 -12.47 -11.03 6.10
CA ARG A 207 -13.83 -10.92 5.53
C ARG A 207 -14.01 -11.79 4.29
N ALA A 208 -13.10 -11.72 3.32
CA ALA A 208 -13.21 -12.52 2.09
C ALA A 208 -13.18 -14.02 2.38
N ALA A 209 -12.35 -14.46 3.34
CA ALA A 209 -12.30 -15.84 3.82
C ALA A 209 -13.62 -16.29 4.45
N GLN A 210 -14.26 -15.43 5.25
CA GLN A 210 -15.58 -15.72 5.83
C GLN A 210 -16.67 -15.82 4.75
N ASP A 211 -16.60 -14.98 3.72
CA ASP A 211 -17.60 -14.95 2.64
C ASP A 211 -17.42 -16.11 1.64
N SER A 212 -16.25 -16.76 1.62
CA SER A 212 -15.88 -17.83 0.68
C SER A 212 -15.34 -19.08 1.40
N PRO A 213 -16.19 -19.89 2.07
CA PRO A 213 -15.75 -21.01 2.92
C PRO A 213 -15.05 -22.15 2.15
N TRP A 214 -15.16 -22.16 0.82
CA TRP A 214 -14.50 -23.11 -0.07
C TRP A 214 -13.05 -22.75 -0.39
N MET A 215 -12.62 -21.52 -0.07
CA MET A 215 -11.24 -21.09 -0.23
C MET A 215 -10.49 -21.32 1.07
N GLU A 216 -9.57 -22.29 1.07
CA GLU A 216 -8.65 -22.45 2.20
C GLU A 216 -7.69 -21.26 2.18
N SER A 217 -7.83 -20.35 3.15
CA SER A 217 -7.00 -19.15 3.23
C SER A 217 -6.42 -18.97 4.62
N ARG A 218 -5.17 -18.49 4.68
CA ARG A 218 -4.45 -18.29 5.95
C ARG A 218 -3.69 -16.97 5.96
N GLY A 219 -3.91 -16.20 7.02
CA GLY A 219 -3.09 -15.05 7.35
C GLY A 219 -1.86 -15.48 8.16
N PHE A 220 -0.70 -14.92 7.81
CA PHE A 220 0.55 -15.08 8.54
C PHE A 220 1.03 -13.70 8.98
N SER A 221 1.46 -13.59 10.24
CA SER A 221 2.00 -12.32 10.74
C SER A 221 3.36 -12.05 10.09
N VAL A 222 3.53 -10.86 9.53
CA VAL A 222 4.86 -10.35 9.10
C VAL A 222 5.82 -10.17 10.28
N MET A 223 5.29 -10.08 11.51
CA MET A 223 6.07 -9.85 12.72
C MET A 223 6.67 -11.13 13.30
N GLN A 224 6.27 -12.31 12.82
CA GLN A 224 6.85 -13.56 13.30
C GLN A 224 8.29 -13.75 12.81
N ALA A 225 9.08 -14.56 13.52
CA ALA A 225 10.44 -14.89 13.11
C ALA A 225 10.47 -15.51 11.71
N LEU A 226 11.44 -15.10 10.88
CA LEU A 226 11.52 -15.51 9.48
C LEU A 226 11.62 -17.03 9.33
N GLU A 227 12.39 -17.69 10.19
CA GLU A 227 12.56 -19.15 10.18
C GLU A 227 11.23 -19.88 10.43
N ARG A 228 10.42 -19.36 11.34
CA ARG A 228 9.08 -19.90 11.62
C ARG A 228 8.14 -19.64 10.45
N LEU A 229 8.15 -18.44 9.88
CA LEU A 229 7.36 -18.10 8.69
C LEU A 229 7.69 -19.04 7.53
N VAL A 230 8.97 -19.29 7.26
CA VAL A 230 9.44 -20.22 6.22
C VAL A 230 8.94 -21.65 6.50
N GLY A 231 9.09 -22.14 7.73
CA GLY A 231 8.59 -23.47 8.11
C GLY A 231 7.08 -23.62 7.92
N ASP A 232 6.31 -22.62 8.35
CA ASP A 232 4.86 -22.59 8.22
C ASP A 232 4.41 -22.52 6.74
N LEU A 233 5.09 -21.73 5.90
CA LEU A 233 4.81 -21.65 4.46
C LEU A 233 5.17 -22.96 3.75
N ASN A 234 6.27 -23.60 4.10
CA ASN A 234 6.66 -24.91 3.57
C ASN A 234 5.62 -25.98 3.90
N ALA A 235 5.06 -25.96 5.11
CA ALA A 235 3.98 -26.87 5.49
C ALA A 235 2.67 -26.54 4.78
N TYR A 236 2.38 -25.26 4.56
CA TYR A 236 1.11 -24.79 4.00
C TYR A 236 1.04 -24.85 2.47
N GLN A 237 2.15 -24.69 1.74
CA GLN A 237 2.20 -24.76 0.27
C GLN A 237 1.10 -23.93 -0.43
N PRO A 238 1.14 -22.58 -0.33
CA PRO A 238 0.12 -21.72 -0.93
C PRO A 238 0.21 -21.68 -2.47
N ALA A 239 -0.96 -21.75 -3.12
CA ALA A 239 -1.13 -21.50 -4.55
C ALA A 239 -1.06 -20.00 -4.89
N PHE A 240 -1.46 -19.15 -3.95
CA PHE A 240 -1.44 -17.70 -4.08
C PHE A 240 -0.84 -17.10 -2.83
N LEU A 241 0.09 -16.16 -2.98
CA LEU A 241 0.73 -15.49 -1.86
C LEU A 241 0.72 -13.97 -2.05
N ALA A 242 0.07 -13.27 -1.14
CA ALA A 242 0.06 -11.82 -1.06
C ALA A 242 0.97 -11.33 0.08
N SER A 243 1.79 -10.32 -0.17
CA SER A 243 2.57 -9.66 0.89
C SER A 243 3.11 -8.29 0.47
N TYR A 244 3.91 -7.67 1.33
CA TYR A 244 4.65 -6.46 1.04
C TYR A 244 5.87 -6.75 0.15
N PRO A 245 6.26 -5.85 -0.76
CA PRO A 245 7.47 -5.96 -1.58
C PRO A 245 8.71 -6.42 -0.81
N THR A 246 8.99 -5.79 0.34
CA THR A 246 10.16 -6.12 1.16
C THR A 246 10.11 -7.52 1.76
N THR A 247 8.92 -8.03 2.05
CA THR A 247 8.72 -9.40 2.56
C THR A 247 8.85 -10.42 1.44
N LEU A 248 8.30 -10.14 0.25
CA LEU A 248 8.48 -11.02 -0.92
C LEU A 248 9.95 -11.13 -1.32
N ALA A 249 10.72 -10.04 -1.27
CA ALA A 249 12.17 -10.08 -1.55
C ALA A 249 12.95 -10.91 -0.51
N LEU A 250 12.57 -10.82 0.77
CA LEU A 250 13.12 -11.69 1.81
C LEU A 250 12.82 -13.16 1.53
N LEU A 251 11.57 -13.51 1.21
CA LEU A 251 11.18 -14.88 0.90
C LEU A 251 11.86 -15.40 -0.38
N ALA A 252 12.08 -14.53 -1.37
CA ALA A 252 12.85 -14.88 -2.56
C ALA A 252 14.30 -15.26 -2.20
N THR A 253 14.91 -14.54 -1.25
CA THR A 253 16.25 -14.89 -0.73
C THR A 253 16.25 -16.27 -0.06
N GLU A 254 15.21 -16.57 0.75
CA GLU A 254 15.05 -17.88 1.40
C GLU A 254 14.80 -19.02 0.40
N GLN A 255 14.05 -18.74 -0.68
CA GLN A 255 13.78 -19.69 -1.76
C GLN A 255 15.05 -19.98 -2.57
N ALA A 256 15.81 -18.96 -2.94
CA ALA A 256 17.09 -19.11 -3.64
C ALA A 256 18.12 -19.89 -2.81
N ALA A 257 18.06 -19.76 -1.48
CA ALA A 257 18.89 -20.52 -0.56
C ALA A 257 18.39 -21.96 -0.30
N GLY A 258 17.26 -22.36 -0.88
CA GLY A 258 16.66 -23.69 -0.71
C GLY A 258 16.01 -23.95 0.66
N ARG A 259 15.85 -22.92 1.50
CA ARG A 259 15.19 -23.05 2.82
C ARG A 259 13.68 -22.92 2.68
N LEU A 260 13.21 -22.01 1.84
CA LEU A 260 11.82 -21.94 1.41
C LEU A 260 11.65 -22.80 0.15
N MET A 261 10.60 -23.61 0.13
CA MET A 261 10.32 -24.62 -0.90
C MET A 261 8.83 -24.56 -1.27
N ILE A 262 8.36 -23.37 -1.65
CA ILE A 262 6.98 -23.17 -2.12
C ILE A 262 6.94 -22.96 -3.64
N HIS A 263 5.80 -23.26 -4.25
CA HIS A 263 5.56 -23.09 -5.68
C HIS A 263 4.22 -22.39 -5.95
N PRO A 264 4.07 -21.10 -5.59
CA PRO A 264 2.86 -20.36 -5.85
C PRO A 264 2.64 -20.17 -7.36
N ALA A 265 1.38 -20.13 -7.77
CA ALA A 265 0.98 -19.85 -9.15
C ALA A 265 1.01 -18.35 -9.48
N ALA A 266 0.84 -17.50 -8.46
CA ALA A 266 0.93 -16.06 -8.58
C ALA A 266 1.28 -15.43 -7.22
N LEU A 267 1.99 -14.30 -7.30
CA LEU A 267 2.28 -13.44 -6.18
C LEU A 267 1.52 -12.12 -6.30
N TRP A 268 1.12 -11.56 -5.16
CA TRP A 268 0.53 -10.23 -5.08
C TRP A 268 1.35 -9.34 -4.15
N SER A 269 1.71 -8.17 -4.65
CA SER A 269 2.51 -7.18 -3.96
C SER A 269 1.73 -5.90 -3.81
N GLY A 270 1.71 -5.32 -2.61
CA GLY A 270 1.06 -4.03 -2.36
C GLY A 270 1.48 -3.40 -1.05
N GLY A 271 1.05 -2.15 -0.83
CA GLY A 271 1.23 -1.44 0.44
C GLY A 271 2.63 -0.86 0.71
N GLU A 272 3.62 -1.13 -0.14
CA GLU A 272 4.93 -0.47 -0.22
C GLU A 272 5.31 -0.28 -1.70
N TYR A 273 6.37 0.48 -1.96
CA TYR A 273 6.92 0.60 -3.30
C TYR A 273 7.63 -0.69 -3.73
N LEU A 274 7.42 -1.14 -4.97
CA LEU A 274 8.11 -2.27 -5.58
C LEU A 274 8.91 -1.77 -6.79
N ALA A 275 10.24 -1.82 -6.69
CA ALA A 275 11.12 -1.51 -7.80
C ALA A 275 11.04 -2.56 -8.91
N ASP A 276 11.19 -2.14 -10.17
CA ASP A 276 11.13 -3.04 -11.34
C ASP A 276 12.20 -4.15 -11.27
N ALA A 277 13.40 -3.83 -10.78
CA ALA A 277 14.48 -4.81 -10.61
C ALA A 277 14.13 -5.87 -9.55
N THR A 278 13.62 -5.46 -8.39
CA THR A 278 13.20 -6.38 -7.32
C THR A 278 12.03 -7.25 -7.79
N ARG A 279 11.08 -6.67 -8.54
CA ARG A 279 9.98 -7.44 -9.15
C ARG A 279 10.51 -8.55 -10.06
N ALA A 280 11.40 -8.20 -11.00
CA ALA A 280 11.95 -9.17 -11.96
C ALA A 280 12.72 -10.30 -11.25
N GLU A 281 13.45 -9.98 -10.18
CA GLU A 281 14.16 -10.96 -9.37
C GLU A 281 13.20 -11.93 -8.65
N ILE A 282 12.14 -11.40 -8.02
CA ILE A 282 11.10 -12.22 -7.38
C ILE A 282 10.41 -13.13 -8.41
N GLU A 283 10.01 -12.58 -9.57
CA GLU A 283 9.37 -13.35 -10.65
C GLU A 283 10.27 -14.49 -11.15
N ASN A 284 11.57 -14.24 -11.30
CA ASN A 284 12.53 -15.24 -11.74
C ASN A 284 12.74 -16.35 -10.69
N ILE A 285 12.85 -15.99 -9.40
CA ILE A 285 13.12 -16.96 -8.32
C ILE A 285 11.90 -17.87 -8.07
N PHE A 286 10.69 -17.30 -8.05
CA PHE A 286 9.46 -18.08 -7.85
C PHE A 286 8.91 -18.70 -9.13
N ALA A 287 9.44 -18.33 -10.30
CA ALA A 287 8.97 -18.74 -11.63
C ALA A 287 7.47 -18.49 -11.83
N CYS A 288 6.96 -17.37 -11.30
CA CYS A 288 5.55 -16.99 -11.39
C CYS A 288 5.39 -15.46 -11.46
N PRO A 289 4.27 -14.94 -12.01
CA PRO A 289 4.06 -13.50 -12.14
C PRO A 289 3.83 -12.83 -10.78
N VAL A 290 4.31 -11.59 -10.64
CA VAL A 290 4.03 -10.71 -9.51
C VAL A 290 3.05 -9.62 -9.97
N SER A 291 1.84 -9.67 -9.44
CA SER A 291 0.86 -8.59 -9.57
C SER A 291 1.22 -7.47 -8.59
N ASN A 292 1.48 -6.27 -9.10
CA ASN A 292 1.74 -5.09 -8.27
C ASN A 292 0.48 -4.24 -8.15
N GLU A 293 0.01 -3.99 -6.94
CA GLU A 293 -1.17 -3.18 -6.65
C GLU A 293 -0.78 -1.90 -5.91
N TYR A 294 -1.33 -0.79 -6.40
CA TYR A 294 -1.37 0.46 -5.66
C TYR A 294 -2.74 0.63 -5.02
N GLY A 295 -2.73 0.76 -3.71
CA GLY A 295 -3.91 0.85 -2.87
C GLY A 295 -3.61 1.61 -1.58
N ALA A 296 -4.65 2.13 -0.97
CA ALA A 296 -4.58 2.85 0.31
C ALA A 296 -5.75 2.43 1.21
N SER A 297 -5.71 2.76 2.50
CA SER A 297 -6.83 2.44 3.41
C SER A 297 -8.11 3.20 3.04
N GLU A 298 -7.95 4.35 2.39
CA GLU A 298 -8.99 5.18 1.78
C GLU A 298 -9.69 4.50 0.59
N CYS A 299 -8.96 3.68 -0.16
CA CYS A 299 -9.44 2.99 -1.36
C CYS A 299 -8.53 1.79 -1.65
N MET A 300 -9.05 0.58 -1.44
CA MET A 300 -8.23 -0.64 -1.45
C MET A 300 -7.50 -0.85 -2.78
N SER A 301 -8.18 -0.63 -3.92
CA SER A 301 -7.64 -0.94 -5.26
C SER A 301 -7.67 0.29 -6.17
N ILE A 302 -6.63 1.10 -6.09
CA ILE A 302 -6.50 2.35 -6.87
C ILE A 302 -5.98 2.06 -8.28
N ALA A 303 -4.88 1.30 -8.39
CA ALA A 303 -4.26 0.98 -9.67
C ALA A 303 -3.53 -0.37 -9.66
N SER A 304 -3.43 -1.00 -10.83
CA SER A 304 -2.85 -2.34 -11.01
C SER A 304 -1.73 -2.37 -12.05
N GLY A 305 -0.66 -3.09 -11.76
CA GLY A 305 0.50 -3.25 -12.64
C GLY A 305 0.18 -3.97 -13.94
N CYS A 306 0.85 -3.57 -15.03
CA CYS A 306 0.88 -4.31 -16.28
C CYS A 306 2.30 -4.77 -16.65
N ARG A 307 2.40 -5.57 -17.71
CA ARG A 307 3.66 -6.08 -18.26
C ARG A 307 4.67 -5.00 -18.69
N GLU A 308 4.20 -3.78 -18.94
CA GLU A 308 5.05 -2.63 -19.33
C GLU A 308 5.59 -1.83 -18.13
N GLY A 309 5.39 -2.30 -16.89
CA GLY A 309 5.87 -1.61 -15.69
C GLY A 309 5.13 -0.32 -15.35
N TRP A 310 3.86 -0.22 -15.75
CA TRP A 310 2.95 0.88 -15.38
C TRP A 310 1.79 0.36 -14.53
N LEU A 311 1.29 1.22 -13.63
CA LEU A 311 0.09 0.96 -12.83
C LEU A 311 -1.12 1.61 -13.51
N HIS A 312 -2.07 0.82 -13.99
CA HIS A 312 -3.32 1.31 -14.57
C HIS A 312 -4.32 1.65 -13.49
N VAL A 313 -4.75 2.91 -13.43
CA VAL A 313 -5.77 3.37 -12.48
C VAL A 313 -7.11 2.77 -12.86
N ASN A 314 -7.84 2.26 -11.89
CA ASN A 314 -9.22 1.79 -12.04
C ASN A 314 -10.19 2.97 -12.26
N ALA A 315 -9.98 3.69 -13.37
CA ALA A 315 -10.54 5.01 -13.64
C ALA A 315 -12.07 5.00 -13.83
N ASP A 316 -12.69 3.83 -13.90
CA ASP A 316 -14.13 3.63 -13.87
C ASP A 316 -14.72 3.76 -12.44
N TRP A 317 -13.91 3.55 -11.39
CA TRP A 317 -14.34 3.60 -9.98
C TRP A 317 -13.46 4.48 -9.08
N VAL A 318 -12.35 4.97 -9.61
CA VAL A 318 -11.39 5.81 -8.89
C VAL A 318 -11.07 7.03 -9.74
N LEU A 319 -11.22 8.21 -9.16
CA LEU A 319 -10.74 9.44 -9.77
C LEU A 319 -9.49 9.87 -9.00
N LEU A 320 -8.35 9.83 -9.68
CA LEU A 320 -7.04 10.15 -9.12
C LEU A 320 -6.45 11.32 -9.90
N GLU A 321 -6.19 12.43 -9.20
CA GLU A 321 -5.71 13.68 -9.81
C GLU A 321 -4.28 13.99 -9.33
N PRO A 322 -3.25 13.73 -10.14
CA PRO A 322 -1.90 14.22 -9.87
C PRO A 322 -1.88 15.76 -9.90
N VAL A 323 -1.42 16.39 -8.83
CA VAL A 323 -1.44 17.86 -8.67
C VAL A 323 -0.13 18.41 -8.12
N ASP A 324 0.14 19.69 -8.42
CA ASP A 324 1.26 20.44 -7.87
C ASP A 324 1.00 20.91 -6.42
N ARG A 325 1.89 21.75 -5.88
CA ARG A 325 1.79 22.26 -4.50
C ARG A 325 0.60 23.21 -4.29
N ASP A 326 0.07 23.78 -5.36
CA ASP A 326 -1.06 24.69 -5.33
C ASP A 326 -2.36 23.96 -5.75
N TYR A 327 -2.35 22.63 -5.73
CA TYR A 327 -3.44 21.75 -6.14
C TYR A 327 -3.90 21.93 -7.60
N ARG A 328 -3.00 22.39 -8.49
CA ARG A 328 -3.26 22.46 -9.93
C ARG A 328 -2.86 21.15 -10.62
N PRO A 329 -3.60 20.69 -11.66
CA PRO A 329 -3.26 19.46 -12.37
C PRO A 329 -1.81 19.45 -12.88
N THR A 330 -1.09 18.37 -12.58
CA THR A 330 0.27 18.16 -13.08
C THR A 330 0.23 17.55 -14.49
N PRO A 331 0.97 18.10 -15.48
CA PRO A 331 1.04 17.51 -16.82
C PRO A 331 1.58 16.08 -16.82
N PRO A 332 1.10 15.19 -17.72
CA PRO A 332 1.66 13.85 -17.89
C PRO A 332 3.18 13.88 -18.14
N GLY A 333 3.90 12.93 -17.56
CA GLY A 333 5.36 12.83 -17.60
C GLY A 333 6.09 13.69 -16.57
N GLN A 334 5.39 14.58 -15.87
CA GLN A 334 5.96 15.34 -14.76
C GLN A 334 5.60 14.70 -13.42
N LEU A 335 6.48 14.88 -12.43
CA LEU A 335 6.27 14.43 -11.07
C LEU A 335 5.25 15.34 -10.38
N SER A 336 4.18 14.77 -9.85
CA SER A 336 3.22 15.50 -9.03
C SER A 336 3.75 15.76 -7.62
N HIS A 337 3.26 16.82 -6.98
CA HIS A 337 3.51 17.01 -5.56
C HIS A 337 2.75 16.00 -4.72
N THR A 338 1.45 15.84 -5.00
CA THR A 338 0.58 14.85 -4.36
C THR A 338 -0.43 14.30 -5.37
N VAL A 339 -1.34 13.44 -4.92
CA VAL A 339 -2.52 12.99 -5.67
C VAL A 339 -3.77 13.22 -4.84
N LEU A 340 -4.82 13.71 -5.51
CA LEU A 340 -6.15 13.82 -4.92
C LEU A 340 -6.96 12.58 -5.30
N LEU A 341 -7.47 11.89 -4.30
CA LEU A 341 -8.24 10.66 -4.44
C LEU A 341 -9.73 10.94 -4.25
N THR A 342 -10.55 10.47 -5.19
CA THR A 342 -12.00 10.31 -5.00
C THR A 342 -12.35 8.84 -5.20
N ASN A 343 -12.91 8.24 -4.15
CA ASN A 343 -13.41 6.87 -4.14
C ASN A 343 -14.89 6.89 -4.55
N LEU A 344 -15.22 6.29 -5.72
CA LEU A 344 -16.58 6.34 -6.26
C LEU A 344 -17.47 5.18 -5.80
N ALA A 345 -16.95 4.30 -4.93
CA ALA A 345 -17.63 3.10 -4.49
C ALA A 345 -18.21 3.22 -3.08
N ASN A 346 -17.46 3.80 -2.14
CA ASN A 346 -17.83 3.81 -0.72
C ASN A 346 -18.78 4.95 -0.35
N ARG A 347 -20.02 4.63 0.00
CA ARG A 347 -21.06 5.61 0.32
C ARG A 347 -21.20 5.86 1.82
N VAL A 348 -20.94 4.87 2.67
CA VAL A 348 -21.00 5.06 4.13
C VAL A 348 -19.99 6.10 4.62
N GLN A 349 -18.87 6.25 3.93
CA GLN A 349 -17.82 7.18 4.28
C GLN A 349 -17.19 7.79 3.01
N PRO A 350 -17.84 8.80 2.39
CA PRO A 350 -17.44 9.34 1.09
C PRO A 350 -16.06 10.02 1.13
N ILE A 351 -15.18 9.64 0.21
CA ILE A 351 -13.84 10.23 0.06
C ILE A 351 -13.80 10.96 -1.28
N ILE A 352 -13.75 12.30 -1.22
CA ILE A 352 -13.83 13.18 -2.40
C ILE A 352 -12.67 14.17 -2.35
N ARG A 353 -11.84 14.20 -3.41
CA ARG A 353 -10.61 15.01 -3.51
C ARG A 353 -9.74 14.99 -2.24
N TYR A 354 -9.54 13.79 -1.72
CA TYR A 354 -8.73 13.56 -0.55
C TYR A 354 -7.24 13.63 -0.90
N ASP A 355 -6.49 14.49 -0.21
CA ASP A 355 -5.04 14.57 -0.35
C ASP A 355 -4.36 13.34 0.26
N LEU A 356 -3.91 12.43 -0.61
CA LEU A 356 -3.34 11.14 -0.20
C LEU A 356 -1.90 11.26 0.32
N GLY A 357 -1.19 12.32 -0.10
CA GLY A 357 0.22 12.55 0.19
C GLY A 357 1.20 11.72 -0.63
N ASP A 358 0.73 10.98 -1.64
CA ASP A 358 1.56 10.18 -2.54
C ASP A 358 1.88 10.99 -3.82
N SER A 359 3.14 10.96 -4.26
CA SER A 359 3.61 11.58 -5.51
C SER A 359 3.68 10.54 -6.62
N VAL A 360 3.21 10.92 -7.81
CA VAL A 360 3.17 10.02 -8.98
C VAL A 360 3.67 10.71 -10.24
N VAL A 361 4.03 9.91 -11.23
CA VAL A 361 4.24 10.37 -12.62
C VAL A 361 3.17 9.71 -13.49
N ALA A 362 2.26 10.52 -14.03
CA ALA A 362 1.27 10.04 -14.98
C ALA A 362 1.93 9.71 -16.33
N LYS A 363 1.53 8.61 -16.96
CA LYS A 363 2.06 8.18 -18.26
C LYS A 363 1.62 9.15 -19.36
N PRO A 364 2.56 9.66 -20.17
CA PRO A 364 2.22 10.33 -21.42
C PRO A 364 1.67 9.32 -22.44
N GLY A 365 0.48 9.61 -22.97
CA GLY A 365 -0.15 8.81 -24.03
C GLY A 365 -0.64 7.43 -23.57
N ARG A 366 -0.97 6.58 -24.55
CA ARG A 366 -1.50 5.23 -24.30
C ARG A 366 -0.39 4.26 -23.89
N CYS A 367 -0.76 3.24 -23.11
CA CYS A 367 0.16 2.16 -22.77
C CYS A 367 0.23 1.11 -23.89
N ALA A 368 1.44 0.61 -24.16
CA ALA A 368 1.68 -0.43 -25.17
C ALA A 368 1.06 -1.79 -24.78
N CYS A 369 0.66 -1.97 -23.51
CA CYS A 369 -0.05 -3.18 -23.08
C CYS A 369 -1.45 -3.31 -23.69
N GLY A 370 -2.02 -2.24 -24.27
CA GLY A 370 -3.35 -2.22 -24.86
C GLY A 370 -4.48 -1.80 -23.91
N SER A 371 -4.20 -1.63 -22.62
CA SER A 371 -5.20 -1.18 -21.64
C SER A 371 -5.75 0.22 -21.99
N PRO A 372 -7.07 0.43 -21.94
CA PRO A 372 -7.69 1.72 -22.17
C PRO A 372 -7.60 2.65 -20.95
N LEU A 373 -7.18 2.14 -19.80
CA LEU A 373 -7.11 2.87 -18.54
C LEU A 373 -5.89 3.79 -18.49
N PRO A 374 -6.00 4.98 -17.87
CA PRO A 374 -4.85 5.83 -17.60
C PRO A 374 -3.84 5.11 -16.73
N ALA A 375 -2.56 5.40 -16.92
CA ALA A 375 -1.48 4.69 -16.25
C ALA A 375 -0.53 5.67 -15.55
N LEU A 376 0.10 5.22 -14.46
CA LEU A 376 1.04 6.02 -13.67
C LEU A 376 2.14 5.15 -13.07
N ARG A 377 3.15 5.81 -12.50
CA ARG A 377 4.11 5.22 -11.57
C ARG A 377 4.02 5.95 -10.24
N VAL A 378 3.97 5.19 -9.16
CA VAL A 378 4.07 5.74 -7.80
C VAL A 378 5.54 5.94 -7.48
N VAL A 379 5.87 7.16 -7.05
CA VAL A 379 7.24 7.56 -6.74
C VAL A 379 7.47 7.53 -5.23
N GLY A 380 6.43 7.67 -4.41
CA GLY A 380 6.51 7.59 -2.95
C GLY A 380 5.73 8.73 -2.30
N ARG A 381 5.92 8.97 -1.00
CA ARG A 381 5.22 10.05 -0.30
C ARG A 381 5.95 11.38 -0.38
N CYS A 382 5.20 12.46 -0.50
CA CYS A 382 5.74 13.81 -0.55
C CYS A 382 6.30 14.26 0.80
N ASP A 383 5.70 13.80 1.90
CA ASP A 383 6.11 14.10 3.28
C ASP A 383 7.41 13.39 3.68
N ASP A 384 7.77 12.30 2.99
CA ASP A 384 8.97 11.51 3.29
C ASP A 384 10.24 12.08 2.63
N MET A 385 10.18 13.25 1.97
CA MET A 385 11.35 13.86 1.31
C MET A 385 12.50 14.14 2.29
N VAL A 386 13.69 13.62 1.98
CA VAL A 386 14.92 13.88 2.74
C VAL A 386 15.47 15.25 2.39
N ALA A 387 15.55 16.15 3.37
CA ALA A 387 16.09 17.49 3.18
C ALA A 387 17.57 17.52 3.59
N LEU A 388 18.48 17.58 2.62
CA LEU A 388 19.93 17.64 2.84
C LEU A 388 20.47 19.04 2.57
N ARG A 389 21.52 19.43 3.30
CA ARG A 389 22.17 20.74 3.19
C ARG A 389 23.42 20.62 2.33
N ALA A 390 23.44 21.37 1.23
CA ALA A 390 24.62 21.53 0.40
C ALA A 390 25.66 22.44 1.05
N GLU A 391 26.90 22.39 0.56
CA GLU A 391 28.01 23.20 1.08
C GLU A 391 27.77 24.71 0.98
N ASN A 392 27.05 25.15 -0.07
CA ASN A 392 26.61 26.54 -0.24
C ASN A 392 25.46 26.97 0.68
N GLY A 393 25.03 26.11 1.61
CA GLY A 393 23.98 26.36 2.58
C GLY A 393 22.55 26.10 2.09
N SER A 394 22.36 25.84 0.80
CA SER A 394 21.05 25.52 0.22
C SER A 394 20.52 24.16 0.70
N ILE A 395 19.19 24.00 0.69
CA ILE A 395 18.53 22.74 1.03
C ILE A 395 18.09 22.06 -0.25
N VAL A 396 18.59 20.86 -0.47
CA VAL A 396 18.20 19.96 -1.56
C VAL A 396 17.26 18.91 -0.99
N ARG A 397 16.06 18.78 -1.56
CA ARG A 397 15.08 17.77 -1.14
C ARG A 397 15.14 16.60 -2.10
N LEU A 398 15.43 15.42 -1.58
CA LEU A 398 15.53 14.18 -2.34
C LEU A 398 14.38 13.26 -1.99
N LEU A 399 13.86 12.57 -3.00
CA LEU A 399 12.80 11.59 -2.82
C LEU A 399 13.41 10.30 -2.26
N PRO A 400 12.76 9.66 -1.25
CA PRO A 400 13.18 8.37 -0.72
C PRO A 400 13.47 7.32 -1.77
N ILE A 401 12.59 7.20 -2.77
CA ILE A 401 12.73 6.24 -3.86
C ILE A 401 14.03 6.41 -4.65
N ALA A 402 14.47 7.64 -4.90
CA ALA A 402 15.68 7.87 -5.67
C ALA A 402 16.91 7.40 -4.90
N LEU A 403 16.89 7.61 -3.57
CA LEU A 403 17.93 7.12 -2.68
C LEU A 403 17.89 5.58 -2.55
N SER A 404 16.70 4.99 -2.44
CA SER A 404 16.54 3.54 -2.29
C SER A 404 16.89 2.80 -3.57
N THR A 405 16.41 3.24 -4.74
CA THR A 405 16.72 2.65 -6.05
C THR A 405 18.22 2.66 -6.33
N VAL A 406 18.95 3.74 -6.01
CA VAL A 406 20.41 3.80 -6.20
C VAL A 406 21.13 2.71 -5.38
N VAL A 407 20.66 2.44 -4.16
CA VAL A 407 21.23 1.39 -3.31
C VAL A 407 20.86 0.00 -3.83
N GLU A 408 19.59 -0.22 -4.16
CA GLU A 408 19.07 -1.50 -4.68
C GLU A 408 19.77 -1.91 -5.97
N GLU A 409 19.82 -1.00 -6.96
CA GLU A 409 20.36 -1.31 -8.28
C GLU A 409 21.87 -1.60 -8.24
N ALA A 410 22.61 -0.81 -7.46
CA ALA A 410 24.06 -0.90 -7.39
C ALA A 410 24.54 -2.06 -6.52
N ALA A 411 23.95 -2.24 -5.33
CA ALA A 411 24.43 -3.22 -4.36
C ALA A 411 23.64 -4.54 -4.39
N LYS A 412 22.52 -4.60 -5.11
CA LYS A 412 21.61 -5.77 -5.12
C LYS A 412 21.17 -6.17 -3.69
N VAL A 413 20.95 -5.17 -2.84
CA VAL A 413 20.47 -5.34 -1.47
C VAL A 413 19.03 -4.85 -1.41
N HIS A 414 18.14 -5.70 -0.90
CA HIS A 414 16.69 -5.43 -0.89
C HIS A 414 16.20 -5.02 0.49
N ARG A 415 16.86 -5.49 1.56
CA ARG A 415 16.56 -5.11 2.93
C ARG A 415 17.61 -4.14 3.44
N PHE A 416 17.37 -2.84 3.32
CA PHE A 416 18.24 -1.80 3.87
C PHE A 416 17.42 -0.63 4.42
N GLN A 417 18.09 0.27 5.11
CA GLN A 417 17.49 1.52 5.59
C GLN A 417 18.52 2.65 5.59
N ILE A 418 18.21 3.73 4.89
CA ILE A 418 18.94 4.99 4.87
C ILE A 418 18.39 5.87 5.98
N VAL A 419 19.24 6.27 6.91
CA VAL A 419 18.88 7.10 8.05
C VAL A 419 19.54 8.45 7.91
N GLN A 420 18.75 9.52 7.78
CA GLN A 420 19.28 10.87 7.90
C GLN A 420 19.59 11.18 9.36
N ARG A 421 20.88 11.27 9.70
CA ARG A 421 21.38 11.60 11.05
C ARG A 421 21.58 13.09 11.27
N ALA A 422 21.79 13.82 10.17
CA ALA A 422 21.97 15.26 10.16
C ALA A 422 21.66 15.79 8.75
N PRO A 423 21.49 17.11 8.57
CA PRO A 423 21.32 17.72 7.25
C PRO A 423 22.46 17.38 6.26
N ASP A 424 23.65 17.03 6.72
CA ASP A 424 24.82 16.67 5.92
C ASP A 424 25.27 15.20 6.10
N ARG A 425 24.46 14.35 6.76
CA ARG A 425 24.86 12.97 7.09
C ARG A 425 23.74 11.95 6.90
N LEU A 426 24.05 10.94 6.11
CA LEU A 426 23.26 9.72 5.95
C LEU A 426 24.00 8.53 6.57
N ALA A 427 23.25 7.59 7.12
CA ALA A 427 23.77 6.32 7.59
C ALA A 427 23.01 5.18 6.91
N LEU A 428 23.71 4.19 6.37
CA LEU A 428 23.09 3.02 5.74
C LEU A 428 23.11 1.85 6.72
N ARG A 429 21.93 1.30 7.01
CA ARG A 429 21.74 0.00 7.68
C ARG A 429 21.50 -1.04 6.60
N LEU A 430 22.22 -2.16 6.67
CA LEU A 430 22.05 -3.27 5.73
C LEU A 430 21.42 -4.46 6.45
N GLY A 431 20.57 -5.20 5.76
CA GLY A 431 19.93 -6.41 6.25
C GLY A 431 20.87 -7.61 6.23
N ASP A 432 20.32 -8.77 6.61
CA ASP A 432 21.06 -10.04 6.65
C ASP A 432 21.17 -10.69 5.27
N ASP A 433 20.43 -10.17 4.27
CA ASP A 433 20.52 -10.54 2.85
C ASP A 433 21.95 -10.35 2.28
N CYS A 434 22.74 -9.47 2.89
CA CYS A 434 24.15 -9.29 2.54
C CYS A 434 25.12 -9.82 3.61
N ALA A 435 24.71 -10.70 4.52
CA ALA A 435 25.55 -11.15 5.64
C ALA A 435 26.91 -11.73 5.20
N HIS A 436 26.95 -12.41 4.05
CA HIS A 436 28.16 -13.03 3.51
C HIS A 436 29.21 -12.01 3.01
N ASP A 437 28.78 -10.86 2.48
CA ASP A 437 29.67 -9.75 2.06
C ASP A 437 29.13 -8.37 2.43
N ARG A 438 28.88 -8.18 3.73
CA ARG A 438 28.31 -6.92 4.24
C ARG A 438 29.21 -5.72 3.96
N ARG A 439 30.54 -5.91 3.94
CA ARG A 439 31.50 -4.82 3.69
C ARG A 439 31.58 -4.46 2.21
N GLY A 440 31.55 -5.43 1.30
CA GLY A 440 31.48 -5.19 -0.14
C GLY A 440 30.17 -4.50 -0.52
N ALA A 441 29.03 -5.05 -0.08
CA ALA A 441 27.72 -4.45 -0.29
C ALA A 441 27.66 -2.99 0.22
N TRP A 442 28.19 -2.73 1.42
CA TRP A 442 28.34 -1.38 1.95
C TRP A 442 29.17 -0.47 1.05
N ARG A 443 30.36 -0.91 0.60
CA ARG A 443 31.24 -0.08 -0.24
C ARG A 443 30.55 0.28 -1.56
N THR A 444 29.91 -0.69 -2.20
CA THR A 444 29.19 -0.49 -3.46
C THR A 444 28.01 0.46 -3.28
N ALA A 445 27.15 0.21 -2.30
CA ALA A 445 26.01 1.07 -1.98
C ALA A 445 26.45 2.50 -1.62
N ALA A 446 27.47 2.64 -0.78
CA ALA A 446 27.97 3.94 -0.36
C ALA A 446 28.60 4.73 -1.52
N ALA A 447 29.32 4.06 -2.42
CA ALA A 447 29.89 4.69 -3.60
C ALA A 447 28.79 5.17 -4.55
N ALA A 448 27.79 4.33 -4.82
CA ALA A 448 26.64 4.70 -5.65
C ALA A 448 25.86 5.87 -5.06
N LEU A 449 25.56 5.83 -3.74
CA LEU A 449 24.85 6.90 -3.06
C LEU A 449 25.64 8.21 -3.08
N LYS A 450 26.96 8.16 -2.86
CA LYS A 450 27.83 9.36 -2.98
C LYS A 450 27.84 9.91 -4.40
N GLY A 451 27.91 9.05 -5.42
CA GLY A 451 27.85 9.46 -6.82
C GLY A 451 26.53 10.15 -7.16
N TYR A 452 25.41 9.58 -6.71
CA TYR A 452 24.09 10.19 -6.85
C TYR A 452 23.99 11.52 -6.10
N LEU A 453 24.41 11.60 -4.84
CA LEU A 453 24.40 12.84 -4.06
C LEU A 453 25.25 13.93 -4.73
N ALA A 454 26.43 13.58 -5.25
CA ALA A 454 27.27 14.52 -5.99
C ALA A 454 26.56 15.06 -7.25
N SER A 455 25.82 14.22 -7.99
CA SER A 455 25.03 14.67 -9.15
C SER A 455 23.87 15.59 -8.76
N GLN A 456 23.40 15.51 -7.51
CA GLN A 456 22.39 16.40 -6.93
C GLN A 456 23.01 17.64 -6.24
N SER A 457 24.27 17.98 -6.53
CA SER A 457 24.99 19.10 -5.90
C SER A 457 25.19 18.96 -4.37
N LEU A 458 25.28 17.72 -3.87
CA LEU A 458 25.51 17.39 -2.46
C LEU A 458 26.81 16.58 -2.22
N PRO A 459 27.98 16.95 -2.81
CA PRO A 459 29.23 16.19 -2.61
C PRO A 459 29.71 16.19 -1.15
N ASN A 460 29.23 17.14 -0.33
CA ASN A 460 29.57 17.29 1.07
C ASN A 460 28.84 16.30 2.00
N VAL A 461 27.78 15.64 1.52
CA VAL A 461 26.99 14.73 2.37
C VAL A 461 27.77 13.45 2.66
N ARG A 462 27.96 13.16 3.95
CA ARG A 462 28.69 11.98 4.40
C ARG A 462 27.75 10.78 4.48
N VAL A 463 28.18 9.65 3.93
CA VAL A 463 27.47 8.37 4.01
C VAL A 463 28.29 7.43 4.88
N ALA A 464 27.73 6.97 6.00
CA ALA A 464 28.38 6.06 6.96
C ALA A 464 27.64 4.72 7.11
N LEU A 465 28.36 3.65 7.49
CA LEU A 465 27.76 2.36 7.79
C LEU A 465 27.19 2.39 9.22
N ASP A 466 25.88 2.18 9.35
CA ASP A 466 25.27 1.89 10.65
C ASP A 466 25.28 0.37 10.85
N LYS A 467 25.87 -0.06 11.96
CA LYS A 467 25.99 -1.50 12.27
C LYS A 467 24.66 -2.13 12.66
N ARG A 468 23.65 -1.32 13.02
CA ARG A 468 22.31 -1.82 13.35
C ARG A 468 21.62 -2.38 12.11
N PRO A 469 20.77 -3.41 12.27
CA PRO A 469 19.92 -3.87 11.18
C PRO A 469 18.83 -2.82 10.85
N PRO A 470 18.25 -2.87 9.64
CA PRO A 470 17.03 -2.13 9.29
C PRO A 470 15.92 -2.44 10.29
N VAL A 471 15.17 -1.40 10.69
CA VAL A 471 14.10 -1.52 11.68
C VAL A 471 12.77 -1.27 10.99
N SER A 472 11.90 -2.29 10.97
CA SER A 472 10.51 -2.16 10.54
C SER A 472 9.69 -1.38 11.58
N ASP A 473 8.62 -0.73 11.12
CA ASP A 473 7.65 -0.10 12.01
C ASP A 473 7.01 -1.15 12.93
N ALA A 474 7.08 -0.94 14.24
CA ALA A 474 6.65 -1.93 15.23
C ALA A 474 5.15 -2.24 15.20
N ARG A 475 4.34 -1.36 14.60
CA ARG A 475 2.88 -1.51 14.54
C ARG A 475 2.45 -2.19 13.24
N SER A 476 2.99 -1.72 12.11
CA SER A 476 2.57 -2.14 10.77
C SER A 476 3.47 -3.19 10.13
N GLY A 477 4.65 -3.45 10.69
CA GLY A 477 5.65 -4.38 10.14
C GLY A 477 6.34 -3.89 8.87
N LYS A 478 5.84 -2.81 8.26
CA LYS A 478 6.38 -2.21 7.03
C LYS A 478 7.78 -1.66 7.26
N LEU A 479 8.66 -1.84 6.28
CA LEU A 479 10.01 -1.29 6.34
C LEU A 479 10.08 0.02 5.56
N ARG A 480 10.25 1.13 6.28
CA ARG A 480 10.63 2.39 5.64
C ARG A 480 12.12 2.36 5.31
N GLN A 481 12.44 2.26 4.03
CA GLN A 481 13.81 2.25 3.55
C GLN A 481 14.53 3.59 3.75
N VAL A 482 13.81 4.69 3.94
CA VAL A 482 14.41 5.99 4.23
C VAL A 482 13.69 6.62 5.42
N VAL A 483 14.45 7.05 6.42
CA VAL A 483 13.93 7.64 7.66
C VAL A 483 14.79 8.82 8.11
N VAL A 484 14.17 9.78 8.78
CA VAL A 484 14.86 10.89 9.46
C VAL A 484 14.96 10.56 10.94
N ASP A 485 16.16 10.67 11.50
CA ASP A 485 16.45 10.34 12.90
C ASP A 485 16.06 11.53 13.80
N ASP A 486 14.85 11.51 14.35
CA ASP A 486 14.44 12.41 15.43
C ASP A 486 14.94 11.88 16.79
N ASP A 487 16.25 11.59 16.96
CA ASP A 487 16.75 11.21 18.29
C ASP A 487 16.79 12.46 19.20
N PRO A 488 15.94 12.55 20.25
CA PRO A 488 15.89 13.71 21.15
C PRO A 488 17.18 13.92 21.98
N ARG A 489 18.17 13.03 21.85
CA ARG A 489 19.48 13.11 22.53
C ARG A 489 20.56 13.84 21.72
N LEU A 490 20.29 14.22 20.48
CA LEU A 490 21.21 15.02 19.68
C LEU A 490 20.87 16.52 19.80
N PRO A 491 21.86 17.40 19.99
CA PRO A 491 21.60 18.83 20.15
C PRO A 491 20.96 19.41 18.88
N PRO A 492 19.98 20.32 19.01
CA PRO A 492 19.35 20.94 17.84
C PRO A 492 20.39 21.64 16.97
N PRO A 493 20.17 21.73 15.65
CA PRO A 493 21.09 22.42 14.74
C PRO A 493 21.32 23.85 15.25
N ARG A 494 22.59 24.19 15.52
CA ARG A 494 22.96 25.53 15.98
C ARG A 494 22.45 26.56 14.98
N ALA A 495 21.67 27.52 15.47
CA ALA A 495 21.27 28.68 14.68
C ALA A 495 22.52 29.38 14.12
N PRO A 496 22.49 29.87 12.87
CA PRO A 496 23.60 30.62 12.31
C PRO A 496 23.89 31.84 13.17
N ARG A 497 25.17 32.05 13.51
CA ARG A 497 25.62 33.23 14.27
C ARG A 497 25.27 34.47 13.46
N ARG A 498 24.55 35.42 14.07
CA ARG A 498 24.39 36.78 13.55
C ARG A 498 25.79 37.40 13.39
N GLY A 499 26.34 37.40 12.18
CA GLY A 499 27.68 37.90 11.91
C GLY A 499 28.05 37.99 10.42
N ASP A 500 27.54 37.09 9.57
CA ASP A 500 28.01 37.01 8.17
C ASP A 500 27.18 37.83 7.15
N ALA A 501 26.30 38.73 7.60
CA ALA A 501 25.45 39.53 6.71
C ALA A 501 26.08 40.84 6.17
N HIS A 502 27.37 41.10 6.43
CA HIS A 502 28.03 42.35 6.01
C HIS A 502 29.39 42.12 5.37
N ARG A 503 29.44 41.45 4.22
CA ARG A 503 30.55 41.64 3.27
C ARG A 503 30.27 41.10 1.87
N THR A 504 29.46 41.82 1.09
CA THR A 504 29.63 41.91 -0.39
C THR A 504 28.74 43.04 -0.93
N SER A 505 29.26 44.25 -0.95
CA SER A 505 28.84 45.30 -1.89
C SER A 505 30.09 46.05 -2.34
N ARG A 506 30.64 45.65 -3.49
CA ARG A 506 31.39 46.47 -4.43
C ARG A 506 31.61 45.70 -5.72
#